data_AF-A0A9D4F5Z0-F1
#
_entry.id   AF-A0A9D4F5Z0-F1
#
_cell.length_a   1.000
_cell.length_b   1.000
_cell.length_c   1.000
_cell.angle_alpha   90.00
_cell.angle_beta   90.00
_cell.angle_gamma   90.00
#
_symmetry.space_group_name_H-M   'P 1'
#
loop_
_entity.id
_entity.type
_entity.pdbx_description
1 polymer ?
#
loop_
_entity_poly.entity_id
_entity_poly.type
_entity_poly.pdbx_seq_one_letter_code
_entity_poly.pdbx_strand_id
1 'polypeptide(L)' 'MPRIWLDNCEFLMSQGLITRTRRTFDRALRALPITQHPRIWPLYIKFVRMYDLKETAVRVYRRYLKVRWHRIGSLDFRV' A
#
# COMPACT_ATOMS: atom_id res chain seq x y z
N MET A 1 -11.76 -8.15 8.61
CA MET A 1 -12.51 -6.94 8.21
C MET A 1 -11.58 -5.88 7.59
N PRO A 2 -11.28 -5.93 6.28
CA PRO A 2 -10.38 -4.97 5.60
C PRO A 2 -11.07 -3.72 5.00
N ARG A 3 -12.40 -3.74 4.83
CA ARG A 3 -13.13 -2.70 4.06
C ARG A 3 -13.01 -1.30 4.67
N ILE A 4 -13.18 -1.16 5.99
CA ILE A 4 -13.09 0.14 6.69
C ILE A 4 -11.78 0.87 6.39
N TRP A 5 -10.66 0.15 6.32
CA TRP A 5 -9.37 0.76 5.97
C TRP A 5 -9.31 1.22 4.52
N LEU A 6 -9.88 0.45 3.60
CA LEU A 6 -9.92 0.80 2.18
C LEU A 6 -10.81 2.03 1.96
N ASP A 7 -12.02 2.00 2.54
CA ASP A 7 -13.01 3.08 2.42
C ASP A 7 -12.47 4.38 3.03
N ASN A 8 -11.81 4.30 4.19
CA ASN A 8 -11.16 5.46 4.81
C ASN A 8 -9.98 5.99 3.98
N CYS A 9 -9.16 5.10 3.41
CA CYS A 9 -8.07 5.52 2.52
C CYS A 9 -8.59 6.21 1.26
N GLU A 10 -9.64 5.66 0.64
CA GLU A 10 -10.25 6.24 -0.57
C GLU A 10 -10.91 7.59 -0.26
N PHE A 11 -11.61 7.69 0.87
CA PHE A 11 -12.15 8.96 1.37
C PHE A 11 -11.03 9.99 1.59
N LEU A 12 -9.94 9.63 2.27
CA LEU A 12 -8.81 10.54 2.50
C LEU A 12 -8.06 10.93 1.21
N MET A 13 -8.03 10.04 0.22
CA MET A 13 -7.51 10.37 -1.12
C MET A 13 -8.38 11.44 -1.79
N SER A 14 -9.71 11.35 -1.68
CA SER A 14 -10.62 12.36 -2.24
C SER A 14 -10.47 13.74 -1.60
N GLN A 15 -10.09 13.79 -0.32
CA GLN A 15 -9.91 15.03 0.47
C GLN A 15 -8.59 15.75 0.18
N GLY A 16 -7.64 15.14 -0.54
CA GLY A 16 -6.35 15.77 -0.87
C GLY A 16 -5.35 15.89 0.30
N LEU A 17 -5.61 15.24 1.44
CA LEU A 17 -4.81 15.38 2.66
C LEU A 17 -3.56 14.47 2.66
N ILE A 18 -2.57 14.79 1.83
CA ILE A 18 -1.38 13.96 1.54
C ILE A 18 -0.75 13.31 2.78
N THR A 19 -0.36 14.10 3.78
CA THR A 19 0.33 13.60 4.99
C THR A 19 -0.56 12.67 5.81
N ARG A 20 -1.86 12.96 5.89
CA ARG A 20 -2.83 12.19 6.67
C ARG A 20 -3.14 10.87 5.96
N THR A 21 -3.31 10.90 4.64
CA THR A 21 -3.49 9.73 3.79
C THR A 21 -2.30 8.78 3.90
N ARG A 22 -1.07 9.30 3.79
CA ARG A 22 0.17 8.51 3.98
C ARG A 22 0.23 7.83 5.35
N ARG A 23 0.00 8.57 6.43
CA ARG A 23 0.01 8.01 7.80
C ARG A 23 -1.06 6.93 7.98
N THR A 24 -2.21 7.08 7.32
CA THR A 24 -3.30 6.11 7.36
C THR A 24 -2.94 4.82 6.60
N PHE A 25 -2.32 4.93 5.43
CA PHE A 25 -1.76 3.77 4.71
C PHE A 25 -0.71 3.03 5.55
N ASP A 26 0.21 3.76 6.19
CA ASP A 26 1.22 3.14 7.05
C ASP A 26 0.60 2.46 8.28
N ARG A 27 -0.45 3.03 8.87
CA ARG A 27 -1.23 2.40 9.96
C ARG A 27 -1.97 1.15 9.48
N ALA A 28 -2.62 1.21 8.33
CA ALA A 28 -3.32 0.07 7.74
C ALA A 28 -2.36 -1.11 7.51
N LEU A 29 -1.16 -0.84 6.95
CA LEU A 29 -0.15 -1.86 6.73
C LEU A 29 0.44 -2.45 8.02
N ARG A 30 0.44 -1.71 9.14
CA ARG A 30 0.84 -2.25 10.46
C ARG A 30 -0.28 -3.02 11.16
N ALA A 31 -1.51 -2.56 11.04
CA ALA A 31 -2.67 -3.15 11.71
C ALA A 31 -3.15 -4.44 11.04
N LEU A 32 -2.91 -4.60 9.74
CA LEU A 32 -3.45 -5.71 8.96
C LEU A 32 -2.38 -6.79 8.72
N PRO A 33 -2.78 -8.08 8.72
CA PRO A 33 -1.88 -9.17 8.37
C PRO A 33 -1.44 -9.11 6.90
N ILE A 34 -0.26 -9.65 6.60
CA ILE A 34 0.40 -9.58 5.28
C ILE A 34 -0.43 -10.19 4.13
N THR A 35 -1.38 -11.06 4.45
CA THR A 35 -2.34 -11.64 3.50
C THR A 35 -3.26 -10.58 2.89
N GLN A 36 -3.56 -9.50 3.61
CA GLN A 36 -4.47 -8.43 3.18
C GLN A 36 -3.77 -7.24 2.52
N HIS A 37 -2.47 -7.08 2.74
CA HIS A 37 -1.62 -6.06 2.10
C HIS A 37 -1.77 -5.95 0.57
N PRO A 38 -1.89 -7.04 -0.23
CA PRO A 38 -2.09 -6.94 -1.68
C PRO A 38 -3.34 -6.15 -2.10
N ARG A 39 -4.33 -5.95 -1.23
CA ARG A 39 -5.49 -5.09 -1.54
C ARG A 39 -5.20 -3.60 -1.30
N ILE A 40 -4.28 -3.28 -0.39
CA ILE A 40 -3.93 -1.90 -0.01
C ILE A 40 -2.85 -1.32 -0.92
N TRP A 41 -1.87 -2.15 -1.32
CA TRP A 41 -0.76 -1.71 -2.15
C TRP A 41 -1.19 -1.03 -3.47
N PRO A 42 -2.14 -1.55 -4.27
CA PRO A 42 -2.60 -0.88 -5.49
C PRO A 42 -3.18 0.51 -5.22
N LEU A 43 -3.96 0.67 -4.15
CA LEU A 43 -4.50 1.96 -3.71
C LEU A 43 -3.38 2.93 -3.31
N TYR A 44 -2.38 2.43 -2.57
CA TYR A 44 -1.25 3.26 -2.14
C TYR A 44 -0.40 3.71 -3.35
N ILE A 45 -0.16 2.83 -4.31
CA ILE A 45 0.56 3.18 -5.55
C ILE A 45 -0.25 4.20 -6.37
N LYS A 46 -1.57 4.03 -6.48
CA LYS A 46 -2.45 5.00 -7.16
C LYS A 46 -2.36 6.38 -6.50
N PHE A 47 -2.40 6.44 -5.16
CA PHE A 47 -2.22 7.67 -4.40
C PHE A 47 -0.87 8.33 -4.70
N VAL A 48 0.24 7.57 -4.65
CA VAL A 48 1.56 8.17 -4.86
C VAL A 48 1.81 8.58 -6.32
N ARG A 49 1.12 7.98 -7.29
CA ARG A 49 1.14 8.43 -8.70
C ARG A 49 0.31 9.69 -8.94
N MET A 50 -0.64 10.01 -8.06
CA MET A 50 -1.50 11.19 -8.18
C MET A 50 -0.80 12.49 -7.76
N TYR A 51 0.26 12.40 -6.94
CA TYR A 51 1.02 13.54 -6.43
C TYR A 51 2.50 13.42 -6.82
N ASP A 52 3.19 14.53 -7.08
CA ASP A 52 4.62 14.53 -7.43
C ASP A 52 5.51 14.34 -6.18
N LEU A 53 5.46 13.15 -5.58
CA LEU A 53 6.19 12.81 -4.35
C LEU A 53 7.32 11.82 -4.64
N LYS A 54 8.32 12.23 -5.42
CA LYS A 54 9.38 11.35 -5.96
C LYS A 54 10.09 10.50 -4.91
N GLU A 55 10.57 11.10 -3.81
CA GLU A 55 11.28 10.36 -2.75
C GLU A 55 10.39 9.36 -2.01
N THR A 56 9.14 9.76 -1.73
CA THR A 56 8.17 8.89 -1.05
C THR A 56 7.74 7.76 -1.96
N ALA A 57 7.53 8.03 -3.26
CA ALA A 57 7.25 7.04 -4.29
C ALA A 57 8.31 5.96 -4.33
N VAL A 58 9.58 6.34 -4.44
CA VAL A 58 10.69 5.39 -4.48
C VAL A 58 10.71 4.50 -3.23
N ARG A 59 10.52 5.07 -2.04
CA ARG A 59 10.47 4.31 -0.77
C ARG A 59 9.29 3.33 -0.73
N VAL A 60 8.10 3.76 -1.15
CA VAL A 60 6.89 2.94 -1.19
C VAL A 60 7.04 1.80 -2.19
N TYR A 61 7.55 2.08 -3.40
CA TYR A 61 7.81 1.07 -4.43
C TYR A 61 8.85 0.04 -3.99
N ARG A 62 9.97 0.46 -3.37
CA ARG A 62 10.97 -0.48 -2.82
C ARG A 62 10.35 -1.43 -1.80
N ARG A 63 9.50 -0.92 -0.91
CA ARG A 63 8.81 -1.74 0.11
C ARG A 63 7.80 -2.69 -0.52
N TYR A 64 7.04 -2.22 -1.52
CA TYR A 64 6.09 -3.05 -2.26
C TYR A 64 6.79 -4.23 -2.95
N LEU A 65 7.90 -3.97 -3.64
CA LEU A 65 8.70 -4.99 -4.30
C LEU A 65 9.19 -6.03 -3.28
N LYS A 66 9.77 -5.62 -2.14
CA LYS A 66 10.26 -6.55 -1.11
C LYS A 66 9.18 -7.53 -0.61
N VAL A 67 7.96 -7.04 -0.40
CA VAL A 67 6.82 -7.87 0.03
C VAL A 67 6.38 -8.83 -1.08
N ARG A 68 6.40 -8.38 -2.35
CA ARG A 68 6.02 -9.20 -3.50
C ARG A 68 7.05 -10.31 -3.78
N TRP A 69 8.34 -10.03 -3.66
CA TRP A 69 9.43 -11.00 -3.88
C TRP A 69 9.30 -12.23 -2.97
N HIS A 70 8.97 -12.04 -1.69
CA HIS A 70 8.78 -13.17 -0.77
C HIS A 70 7.62 -14.08 -1.19
N ARG A 71 6.61 -13.52 -1.88
CA ARG A 71 5.45 -14.28 -2.37
C ARG A 71 5.74 -15.00 -3.69
N ILE A 72 6.58 -14.43 -4.56
CA ILE A 72 6.97 -15.05 -5.83
C ILE A 72 7.93 -16.23 -5.57
N GLY A 73 8.89 -16.08 -4.66
CA GLY A 73 9.83 -17.18 -4.32
C GLY A 73 9.19 -18.40 -3.65
N SER A 74 7.94 -18.31 -3.20
CA SER A 74 7.18 -19.45 -2.63
C SER A 74 6.25 -20.13 -3.64
N LEU A 75 6.08 -19.56 -4.83
CA LEU A 75 5.28 -20.14 -5.93
C LEU A 75 6.14 -20.80 -7.01
N ASP A 76 7.47 -20.73 -6.91
CA ASP A 76 8.42 -21.21 -7.93
C ASP A 76 9.10 -22.54 -7.57
N PHE A 77 8.70 -23.19 -6.48
CA PHE A 77 9.17 -24.54 -6.07
C PHE A 77 8.08 -25.62 -6.21
N ARG A 78 7.09 -25.39 -7.07
CA ARG A 78 6.12 -26.41 -7.49
C ARG A 78 6.16 -26.57 -9.00
N VAL A 79 7.32 -26.98 -9.51
CA VAL A 79 7.46 -27.68 -10.81
C VAL A 79 8.46 -28.80 -10.62
#